data_AF-R0C2T5-F1
#
_entry.id   AF-R0C2T5-F1
#
_cell.length_a   1.000
_cell.length_b   1.000
_cell.length_c   1.000
_cell.angle_alpha   90.00
_cell.angle_beta   90.00
_cell.angle_gamma   90.00
#
_symmetry.space_group_name_H-M   'P 1'
#
loop_
_entity.id
_entity.type
_entity.pdbx_description
1 polymer ?
#
loop_
_entity_poly.entity_id
_entity_poly.type
_entity_poly.pdbx_seq_one_letter_code
_entity_poly.pdbx_strand_id
1 'polypeptide(L)'
;MAKYKKKPVEIEAFQYDGDLKGTDGKWYVPEWAVKAFEDGVMYYGSLDCDSPPVELFIKTLEGIHHASVGDYIIQGVNGELYPCKPDIFEKTYDNEKNRMNELPKIRIENKGACTRVFVNEKEIDGLREVRFRTTAGGLPVMGMEFAACNVEINGQFLPQLPDALKGYYRAMDCYEENSLEETEELLARVTEKVQRLRGKETF
;
A
#
# COMPACT_ATOMS: atom_id res chain seq x y z
N MET A 1 16.05 -2.88 -27.66
CA MET A 1 14.60 -3.16 -27.51
C MET A 1 14.09 -2.35 -26.33
N ALA A 2 12.92 -1.72 -26.44
CA ALA A 2 12.31 -1.01 -25.32
C ALA A 2 11.76 -1.99 -24.27
N LYS A 3 11.92 -1.66 -22.99
CA LYS A 3 11.35 -2.41 -21.86
C LYS A 3 10.27 -1.55 -21.20
N TYR A 4 9.10 -2.13 -20.95
CA TYR A 4 7.97 -1.46 -20.30
C TYR A 4 7.61 -2.17 -19.00
N LYS A 5 7.03 -1.44 -18.04
CA LYS A 5 6.46 -1.99 -16.80
C LYS A 5 4.96 -1.70 -16.77
N LYS A 6 4.16 -2.64 -16.26
CA LYS A 6 2.72 -2.41 -16.01
C LYS A 6 2.57 -1.29 -14.97
N LYS A 7 1.60 -0.39 -15.16
CA LYS A 7 1.23 0.58 -14.13
C LYS A 7 0.59 -0.16 -12.94
N PRO A 8 0.74 0.31 -11.69
CA PRO A 8 -0.10 -0.15 -10.60
C PRO A 8 -1.56 0.15 -10.94
N VAL A 9 -2.46 -0.74 -10.52
CA VAL A 9 -3.89 -0.67 -10.79
C VAL A 9 -4.61 -0.94 -9.47
N GLU A 10 -5.45 -0.01 -9.07
CA GLU A 10 -6.39 -0.20 -7.96
C GLU A 10 -7.60 -1.01 -8.44
N ILE A 11 -8.10 -1.89 -7.58
CA ILE A 11 -9.25 -2.76 -7.84
C ILE A 11 -10.18 -2.76 -6.62
N GLU A 12 -11.44 -3.07 -6.84
CA GLU A 12 -12.36 -3.41 -5.76
C GLU A 12 -12.58 -4.92 -5.71
N ALA A 13 -12.68 -5.46 -4.50
CA ALA A 13 -13.02 -6.87 -4.29
C ALA A 13 -13.75 -7.07 -2.96
N PHE A 14 -14.56 -8.12 -2.88
CA PHE A 14 -15.11 -8.62 -1.63
C PHE A 14 -14.90 -10.14 -1.54
N GLN A 15 -14.80 -10.67 -0.33
CA GLN A 15 -14.75 -12.11 -0.11
C GLN A 15 -16.17 -12.68 -0.08
N TYR A 16 -16.43 -13.69 -0.89
CA TYR A 16 -17.72 -14.36 -0.95
C TYR A 16 -17.84 -15.39 0.17
N ASP A 17 -18.89 -15.27 1.00
CA ASP A 17 -19.13 -16.11 2.18
C ASP A 17 -20.21 -17.18 1.97
N GLY A 18 -20.81 -17.24 0.78
CA GLY A 18 -21.89 -18.16 0.41
C GLY A 18 -23.21 -17.45 0.11
N ASP A 19 -23.37 -16.23 0.60
CA ASP A 19 -24.53 -15.38 0.38
C ASP A 19 -24.12 -14.05 -0.27
N LEU A 20 -25.10 -13.33 -0.82
CA LEU A 20 -24.95 -11.92 -1.21
C LEU A 20 -25.88 -11.01 -0.38
N LYS A 21 -26.81 -11.61 0.38
CA LYS A 21 -27.84 -10.95 1.17
C LYS A 21 -27.87 -11.50 2.58
N GLY A 22 -28.05 -10.62 3.56
CA GLY A 22 -28.27 -11.02 4.94
C GLY A 22 -29.62 -11.72 5.13
N THR A 23 -29.82 -12.30 6.31
CA THR A 23 -31.10 -12.90 6.74
C THR A 23 -32.25 -11.88 6.82
N ASP A 24 -31.94 -10.58 6.81
CA ASP A 24 -32.90 -9.47 6.71
C ASP A 24 -33.26 -9.10 5.26
N GLY A 25 -32.73 -9.82 4.28
CA GLY A 25 -32.96 -9.61 2.84
C GLY A 25 -32.17 -8.45 2.23
N LYS A 26 -31.31 -7.76 2.99
CA LYS A 26 -30.51 -6.66 2.47
C LYS A 26 -29.19 -7.14 1.89
N TRP A 27 -28.75 -6.50 0.82
CA TRP A 27 -27.40 -6.70 0.27
C TRP A 27 -26.35 -6.11 1.24
N TYR A 28 -25.28 -6.86 1.51
CA TYR A 28 -24.07 -6.37 2.20
C TYR A 28 -22.84 -6.33 1.28
N VAL A 29 -22.99 -6.81 0.04
CA VAL A 29 -21.97 -6.78 -1.01
C VAL A 29 -21.96 -5.41 -1.72
N PRO A 30 -20.87 -5.04 -2.42
CA PRO A 30 -20.78 -3.76 -3.14
C PRO A 30 -21.90 -3.55 -4.17
N GLU A 31 -22.26 -2.29 -4.45
CA GLU A 31 -23.34 -1.95 -5.39
C GLU A 31 -23.12 -2.54 -6.80
N TRP A 32 -21.87 -2.65 -7.24
CA TRP A 32 -21.55 -3.29 -8.52
C TRP A 32 -21.82 -4.79 -8.54
N ALA A 33 -21.69 -5.48 -7.40
CA ALA A 33 -21.98 -6.92 -7.29
C ALA A 33 -23.49 -7.16 -7.29
N VAL A 34 -24.25 -6.28 -6.62
CA VAL A 34 -25.73 -6.25 -6.71
C VAL A 34 -26.17 -6.08 -8.16
N LYS A 35 -25.64 -5.06 -8.84
CA LYS A 35 -25.96 -4.80 -10.25
C LYS A 35 -25.58 -5.97 -11.15
N ALA A 36 -24.41 -6.58 -10.96
CA ALA A 36 -23.98 -7.73 -11.75
C ALA A 36 -24.88 -8.97 -11.55
N PHE A 37 -25.50 -9.11 -10.37
CA PHE A 37 -26.52 -10.13 -10.12
C PHE A 37 -27.83 -9.81 -10.83
N GLU A 38 -28.28 -8.55 -10.79
CA GLU A 38 -29.50 -8.08 -11.48
C GLU A 38 -29.37 -8.15 -13.02
N ASP A 39 -28.21 -7.81 -13.56
CA ASP A 39 -27.85 -7.95 -14.98
C ASP A 39 -27.63 -9.42 -15.39
N GLY A 40 -27.67 -10.37 -14.45
CA GLY A 40 -27.47 -11.81 -14.69
C GLY A 40 -26.06 -12.19 -15.13
N VAL A 41 -25.07 -11.33 -14.88
CA VAL A 41 -23.61 -11.62 -15.04
C VAL A 41 -23.16 -12.57 -13.93
N MET A 42 -23.59 -12.30 -12.70
CA MET A 42 -23.49 -13.19 -11.54
C MET A 42 -24.83 -13.89 -11.34
N TYR A 43 -24.83 -15.19 -11.04
CA TYR A 43 -26.05 -15.94 -10.75
C TYR A 43 -25.78 -17.19 -9.92
N TYR A 44 -26.78 -17.62 -9.15
CA TYR A 44 -26.75 -18.92 -8.47
C TYR A 44 -27.14 -20.05 -9.44
N GLY A 45 -26.38 -21.13 -9.41
CA GLY A 45 -26.60 -22.31 -10.25
C GLY A 45 -26.14 -23.59 -9.55
N SER A 46 -26.44 -24.73 -10.17
CA SER A 46 -25.98 -26.05 -9.70
C SER A 46 -24.69 -26.46 -10.43
N LEU A 47 -23.79 -27.15 -9.73
CA LEU A 47 -22.60 -27.77 -10.34
C LEU A 47 -22.96 -28.96 -11.25
N ASP A 48 -24.08 -29.63 -10.95
CA ASP A 48 -24.57 -30.82 -11.62
C ASP A 48 -26.12 -30.84 -11.61
N CYS A 49 -26.74 -31.86 -12.21
CA CYS A 49 -28.19 -31.93 -12.37
C CYS A 49 -28.95 -32.31 -11.09
N ASP A 50 -28.28 -32.90 -10.10
CA ASP A 50 -28.88 -33.40 -8.86
C ASP A 50 -28.64 -32.47 -7.66
N SER A 51 -27.61 -31.61 -7.72
CA SER A 51 -27.31 -30.60 -6.71
C SER A 51 -28.27 -29.39 -6.73
N PRO A 52 -28.59 -28.81 -5.56
CA PRO A 52 -29.36 -27.57 -5.48
C PRO A 52 -28.53 -26.38 -6.02
N PRO A 53 -29.18 -25.31 -6.52
CA PRO A 53 -28.49 -24.16 -7.09
C PRO A 53 -27.97 -23.21 -6.00
N VAL A 54 -26.97 -23.66 -5.24
CA VAL A 54 -26.34 -22.92 -4.12
C VAL A 54 -24.98 -22.34 -4.46
N GLU A 55 -24.47 -22.61 -5.66
CA GLU A 55 -23.13 -22.24 -6.08
C GLU A 55 -23.15 -20.98 -6.94
N LEU A 56 -22.20 -20.07 -6.71
CA LEU A 56 -22.14 -18.79 -7.41
C LEU A 56 -21.34 -18.94 -8.71
N PHE A 57 -21.91 -18.48 -9.81
CA PHE A 57 -21.29 -18.46 -11.13
C PHE A 57 -21.20 -17.04 -11.67
N ILE A 58 -20.08 -16.75 -12.35
CA ILE A 58 -19.77 -15.44 -12.93
C ILE A 58 -19.47 -15.62 -14.42
N LYS A 59 -20.18 -14.87 -15.26
CA LYS A 59 -19.91 -14.77 -16.70
C LYS A 59 -18.77 -13.78 -16.93
N THR A 60 -17.62 -14.29 -17.34
CA THR A 60 -16.43 -13.52 -17.72
C THR A 60 -16.27 -13.53 -19.25
N LEU A 61 -15.28 -12.79 -19.77
CA LEU A 61 -14.92 -12.87 -21.19
C LEU A 61 -14.30 -14.22 -21.59
N GLU A 62 -13.80 -15.00 -20.62
CA GLU A 62 -13.14 -16.30 -20.83
C GLU A 62 -14.14 -17.47 -20.71
N GLY A 63 -15.31 -17.25 -20.10
CA GLY A 63 -16.36 -18.25 -19.97
C GLY A 63 -17.20 -18.05 -18.71
N ILE A 64 -17.85 -19.12 -18.25
CA ILE A 64 -18.54 -19.14 -16.95
C ILE A 64 -17.57 -19.72 -15.93
N HIS A 65 -17.27 -18.96 -14.87
CA HIS A 65 -16.41 -19.38 -13.78
C HIS A 65 -17.22 -19.60 -12.50
N HIS A 66 -16.90 -20.67 -11.79
CA HIS A 66 -17.41 -20.96 -10.45
C HIS A 66 -16.65 -20.13 -9.41
N ALA A 67 -17.38 -19.56 -8.45
CA ALA A 67 -16.85 -18.92 -7.25
C ALA A 67 -17.22 -19.75 -6.02
N SER A 68 -16.22 -20.27 -5.33
CA SER A 68 -16.39 -21.04 -4.10
C SER A 68 -16.48 -20.12 -2.89
N VAL A 69 -17.10 -20.58 -1.80
CA VAL A 69 -17.04 -19.88 -0.50
C VAL A 69 -15.59 -19.68 -0.07
N GLY A 70 -15.24 -18.45 0.30
CA GLY A 70 -13.89 -17.99 0.64
C GLY A 70 -13.12 -17.36 -0.53
N ASP A 71 -13.61 -17.47 -1.77
CA ASP A 71 -13.02 -16.79 -2.93
C ASP A 71 -13.29 -15.29 -2.89
N TYR A 72 -12.37 -14.50 -3.44
CA TYR A 72 -12.57 -13.07 -3.69
C TYR A 72 -13.23 -12.86 -5.05
N ILE A 73 -14.31 -12.08 -5.09
CA ILE A 73 -14.87 -11.56 -6.33
C ILE A 73 -14.22 -10.20 -6.59
N ILE A 74 -13.49 -10.08 -7.70
CA ILE A 74 -12.78 -8.88 -8.11
C ILE A 74 -13.57 -8.16 -9.20
N GLN A 75 -13.71 -6.84 -9.07
CA GLN A 75 -14.05 -5.95 -10.18
C GLN A 75 -12.77 -5.32 -10.76
N GLY A 76 -12.51 -5.62 -12.04
CA GLY A 76 -11.46 -5.00 -12.83
C GLY A 76 -11.85 -3.61 -13.34
N VAL A 77 -10.84 -2.85 -13.81
CA VAL A 77 -10.99 -1.43 -14.21
C VAL A 77 -12.04 -1.14 -15.29
N ASN A 78 -12.41 -2.12 -16.10
CA ASN A 78 -13.44 -1.98 -17.14
C ASN A 78 -14.82 -2.50 -16.69
N GLY A 79 -15.00 -2.84 -15.41
CA GLY A 79 -16.20 -3.50 -14.88
C GLY A 79 -16.23 -5.02 -15.09
N GLU A 80 -15.15 -5.61 -15.60
CA GLU A 80 -14.99 -7.06 -15.77
C GLU A 80 -14.94 -7.75 -14.40
N LEU A 81 -15.64 -8.87 -14.21
CA LEU A 81 -15.70 -9.59 -12.95
C LEU A 81 -14.97 -10.93 -13.02
N TYR A 82 -14.22 -11.28 -11.98
CA TYR A 82 -13.50 -12.56 -11.90
C TYR A 82 -13.47 -13.10 -10.46
N PRO A 83 -13.69 -14.41 -10.25
CA PRO A 83 -13.36 -15.06 -8.98
C PRO A 83 -11.85 -15.29 -8.86
N CYS A 84 -11.31 -15.14 -7.66
CA CYS A 84 -9.90 -15.31 -7.34
C CYS A 84 -9.75 -16.08 -6.03
N LYS A 85 -8.87 -17.10 -6.00
CA LYS A 85 -8.59 -17.85 -4.77
C LYS A 85 -7.88 -16.96 -3.74
N PRO A 86 -8.22 -17.06 -2.44
CA PRO A 86 -7.71 -16.14 -1.41
C PRO A 86 -6.18 -16.16 -1.31
N ASP A 87 -5.56 -17.32 -1.46
CA ASP A 87 -4.10 -17.47 -1.43
C ASP A 87 -3.39 -16.84 -2.64
N ILE A 88 -4.10 -16.61 -3.75
CA ILE A 88 -3.60 -15.88 -4.91
C ILE A 88 -3.84 -14.39 -4.71
N PHE A 89 -5.02 -14.02 -4.21
CA PHE A 89 -5.42 -12.64 -3.95
C PHE A 89 -4.44 -11.96 -2.97
N GLU A 90 -4.21 -12.55 -1.80
CA GLU A 90 -3.32 -12.02 -0.75
C GLU A 90 -1.84 -11.90 -1.20
N LYS A 91 -1.40 -12.70 -2.17
CA LYS A 91 -0.04 -12.61 -2.76
C LYS A 91 0.06 -11.57 -3.89
N THR A 92 -1.07 -11.11 -4.42
CA THR A 92 -1.13 -10.26 -5.62
C THR A 92 -1.53 -8.81 -5.29
N TYR A 93 -2.33 -8.60 -4.24
CA TYR A 93 -2.90 -7.31 -3.89
C TYR A 93 -2.60 -6.94 -2.44
N ASP A 94 -1.85 -5.86 -2.24
CA ASP A 94 -1.66 -5.24 -0.94
C ASP A 94 -2.89 -4.41 -0.55
N ASN A 95 -3.53 -4.74 0.57
CA ASN A 95 -4.56 -3.89 1.16
C ASN A 95 -3.91 -2.62 1.74
N GLU A 96 -4.35 -1.43 1.29
CA GLU A 96 -3.83 -0.14 1.81
C GLU A 96 -3.98 -0.01 3.34
N LYS A 97 -5.06 -0.57 3.90
CA LYS A 97 -5.27 -0.65 5.36
C LYS A 97 -4.20 -1.48 6.07
N ASN A 98 -3.71 -2.55 5.45
CA ASN A 98 -2.65 -3.37 6.01
C ASN A 98 -1.31 -2.63 5.94
N ARG A 99 -1.04 -1.96 4.81
CA ARG A 99 0.12 -1.07 4.61
C ARG A 99 0.27 -0.02 5.72
N MET A 100 -0.84 0.51 6.24
CA MET A 100 -0.84 1.47 7.35
C MET A 100 -0.52 0.83 8.72
N ASN A 101 -0.86 -0.45 8.92
CA ASN A 101 -0.50 -1.22 10.12
C ASN A 101 0.96 -1.69 10.11
N GLU A 102 1.53 -1.88 8.92
CA GLU A 102 2.94 -2.26 8.69
C GLU A 102 3.92 -1.08 8.76
N LEU A 103 3.43 0.17 8.81
CA LEU A 103 4.28 1.33 8.99
C LEU A 103 5.07 1.24 10.32
N PRO A 104 6.38 1.56 10.33
CA PRO A 104 7.19 1.52 11.53
C PRO A 104 6.64 2.50 12.58
N LYS A 105 6.21 1.97 13.73
CA LYS A 105 5.72 2.77 14.86
C LYS A 105 6.91 3.36 15.59
N ILE A 106 7.20 4.62 15.30
CA ILE A 106 8.22 5.41 15.99
C ILE A 106 7.63 5.98 17.28
N ARG A 107 8.20 5.59 18.43
CA ARG A 107 7.84 6.11 19.76
C ARG A 107 9.04 6.86 20.33
N ILE A 108 8.81 8.02 20.94
CA ILE A 108 9.87 8.88 21.46
C ILE A 108 9.57 9.22 22.92
N GLU A 109 10.48 8.86 23.83
CA GLU A 109 10.42 9.18 25.24
C GLU A 109 11.48 10.23 25.59
N ASN A 110 11.04 11.38 26.12
CA ASN A 110 11.94 12.38 26.71
C ASN A 110 11.93 12.25 28.23
N LYS A 111 13.09 11.92 28.82
CA LYS A 111 13.29 11.85 30.28
C LYS A 111 14.44 12.78 30.66
N GLY A 112 14.10 14.02 31.01
CA GLY A 112 15.08 15.07 31.30
C GLY A 112 15.91 15.41 30.05
N ALA A 113 17.24 15.31 30.16
CA ALA A 113 18.16 15.52 29.04
C ALA A 113 18.32 14.31 28.09
N CYS A 114 17.70 13.16 28.39
CA CYS A 114 17.81 11.95 27.59
C CYS A 114 16.57 11.76 26.70
N THR A 115 16.78 11.74 25.38
CA THR A 115 15.79 11.32 24.38
C THR A 115 16.03 9.85 24.05
N ARG A 116 15.01 9.01 24.13
CA ARG A 116 15.02 7.61 23.66
C ARG A 116 14.03 7.47 22.52
N VAL A 117 14.42 6.81 21.45
CA VAL A 117 13.54 6.50 20.31
C VAL A 117 13.40 4.99 20.19
N PHE A 118 12.21 4.53 19.84
CA PHE A 118 11.91 3.14 19.61
C PHE A 118 11.27 2.98 18.23
N VAL A 119 11.65 1.95 17.47
CA VAL A 119 10.94 1.52 16.26
C VAL A 119 10.35 0.14 16.53
N ASN A 120 9.02 0.03 16.46
CA ASN A 120 8.29 -1.21 16.78
C ASN A 120 8.79 -1.82 18.11
N GLU A 121 8.75 -0.98 19.15
CA GLU A 121 9.14 -1.27 20.55
C GLU A 121 10.63 -1.55 20.81
N LYS A 122 11.47 -1.72 19.78
CA LYS A 122 12.92 -1.83 19.94
C LYS A 122 13.57 -0.46 20.09
N GLU A 123 14.31 -0.26 21.19
CA GLU A 123 15.07 0.98 21.42
C GLU A 123 16.16 1.15 20.34
N ILE A 124 16.35 2.38 19.87
CA ILE A 124 17.40 2.76 18.94
C ILE A 124 18.64 3.14 19.77
N ASP A 125 19.59 2.22 19.84
CA ASP A 125 20.91 2.52 20.40
C ASP A 125 21.71 3.49 19.51
N GLY A 126 22.64 4.21 20.12
CA GLY A 126 23.54 5.13 19.41
C GLY A 126 22.86 6.40 18.87
N LEU A 127 21.65 6.74 19.28
CA LEU A 127 21.01 7.99 18.88
C LEU A 127 21.63 9.20 19.62
N ARG A 128 22.01 10.24 18.88
CA ARG A 128 22.63 11.48 19.40
C ARG A 128 21.67 12.65 19.48
N GLU A 129 20.84 12.86 18.45
CA GLU A 129 19.87 13.95 18.41
C GLU A 129 18.64 13.58 17.56
N VAL A 130 17.47 14.12 17.92
CA VAL A 130 16.27 14.09 17.08
C VAL A 130 15.83 15.53 16.83
N ARG A 131 15.70 15.92 15.57
CA ARG A 131 15.17 17.24 15.17
C ARG A 131 13.88 17.06 14.39
N PHE A 132 12.89 17.90 14.67
CA PHE A 132 11.67 18.00 13.90
C PHE A 132 11.71 19.27 13.06
N ARG A 133 11.42 19.15 11.77
CA ARG A 133 11.17 20.30 10.88
C ARG A 133 9.73 20.26 10.42
N THR A 134 8.97 21.28 10.79
CA THR A 134 7.63 21.53 10.27
C THR A 134 7.70 22.62 9.21
N THR A 135 7.27 22.30 8.00
CA THR A 135 7.06 23.30 6.93
C THR A 135 5.59 23.68 6.94
N ALA A 136 5.24 24.96 6.77
CA ALA A 136 3.85 25.40 6.79
C ALA A 136 3.02 24.71 5.68
N GLY A 137 2.09 23.83 6.09
CA GLY A 137 1.28 22.99 5.19
C GLY A 137 1.95 21.69 4.70
N GLY A 138 3.16 21.37 5.16
CA GLY A 138 3.87 20.13 4.83
C GLY A 138 3.81 19.09 5.96
N LEU A 139 4.04 17.82 5.61
CA LEU A 139 4.22 16.75 6.60
C LEU A 139 5.45 17.03 7.48
N PRO A 140 5.40 16.74 8.79
CA PRO A 140 6.54 16.93 9.69
C PRO A 140 7.68 15.99 9.30
N VAL A 141 8.88 16.54 9.06
CA VAL A 141 10.07 15.75 8.76
C VAL A 141 10.87 15.56 10.05
N MET A 142 11.09 14.30 10.42
CA MET A 142 11.95 13.92 11.54
C MET A 142 13.35 13.59 11.02
N GLY A 143 14.36 14.34 11.48
CA GLY A 143 15.77 14.00 11.30
C GLY A 143 16.32 13.33 12.56
N MET A 144 17.04 12.23 12.39
CA MET A 144 17.77 11.55 13.46
C MET A 144 19.27 11.64 13.17
N GLU A 145 20.05 12.13 14.13
CA GLU A 145 21.51 12.05 14.10
C GLU A 145 21.94 10.88 14.99
N PHE A 146 22.68 9.93 14.42
CA PHE A 146 23.23 8.78 15.13
C PHE A 146 24.71 9.04 15.46
N ALA A 147 25.11 8.74 16.69
CA ALA A 147 26.50 8.47 17.01
C ALA A 147 26.92 7.18 16.30
N ALA A 148 27.94 7.28 15.44
CA ALA A 148 28.37 6.16 14.61
C ALA A 148 28.91 4.99 15.45
N CYS A 149 28.20 3.86 15.45
CA CYS A 149 28.70 2.59 15.91
C CYS A 149 29.54 1.93 14.80
N ASN A 150 30.86 2.13 14.84
CA ASN A 150 31.98 1.38 14.22
C ASN A 150 31.68 0.34 13.08
N VAL A 151 32.24 0.48 11.85
CA VAL A 151 32.57 -0.68 10.95
C VAL A 151 33.78 -0.42 10.02
N GLU A 152 34.95 -1.04 10.23
CA GLU A 152 36.24 -0.58 9.64
C GLU A 152 36.58 -1.05 8.21
N ILE A 153 37.04 -0.13 7.34
CA ILE A 153 37.32 -0.34 5.89
C ILE A 153 38.58 0.40 5.42
N ASN A 154 39.59 -0.31 4.92
CA ASN A 154 41.01 0.12 4.85
C ASN A 154 41.67 0.44 6.21
N GLY A 155 40.88 0.58 7.28
CA GLY A 155 41.18 1.46 8.42
C GLY A 155 40.21 2.65 8.59
N GLN A 156 38.97 2.60 8.08
CA GLN A 156 37.98 3.70 8.09
C GLN A 156 36.56 3.22 8.44
N PHE A 157 35.93 3.79 9.48
CA PHE A 157 34.68 3.25 10.02
C PHE A 157 33.40 3.74 9.28
N LEU A 158 32.81 2.89 8.39
CA LEU A 158 31.51 3.15 7.73
C LEU A 158 30.33 2.86 8.68
N PRO A 159 29.51 3.85 9.08
CA PRO A 159 28.47 3.66 10.09
C PRO A 159 27.41 2.63 9.68
N GLN A 160 27.29 1.53 10.44
CA GLN A 160 26.10 0.69 10.39
C GLN A 160 24.95 1.41 11.10
N LEU A 161 23.80 1.56 10.43
CA LEU A 161 22.58 1.99 11.08
C LEU A 161 22.13 0.92 12.11
N PRO A 162 21.51 1.32 13.23
CA PRO A 162 21.05 0.39 14.26
C PRO A 162 20.18 -0.74 13.72
N ASP A 163 20.28 -1.94 14.33
CA ASP A 163 19.57 -3.15 13.87
C ASP A 163 18.05 -2.97 13.76
N ALA A 164 17.47 -2.12 14.61
CA ALA A 164 16.05 -1.75 14.57
C ALA A 164 15.63 -1.10 13.23
N LEU A 165 16.56 -0.53 12.47
CA LEU A 165 16.33 0.14 11.19
C LEU A 165 16.65 -0.74 9.97
N LYS A 166 17.42 -1.83 10.11
CA LYS A 166 17.93 -2.66 8.99
C LYS A 166 16.85 -3.21 8.05
N GLY A 167 15.61 -3.38 8.52
CA GLY A 167 14.47 -3.80 7.70
C GLY A 167 13.75 -2.68 6.92
N TYR A 168 14.03 -1.41 7.23
CA TYR A 168 13.29 -0.24 6.71
C TYR A 168 14.10 0.60 5.71
N TYR A 169 15.37 0.29 5.50
CA TYR A 169 16.20 0.93 4.49
C TYR A 169 16.86 -0.11 3.58
N ARG A 170 17.09 0.29 2.33
CA ARG A 170 18.05 -0.37 1.44
C ARG A 170 19.25 0.54 1.36
N ALA A 171 20.46 0.01 1.54
CA ALA A 171 21.65 0.75 1.11
C ALA A 171 21.50 1.00 -0.39
N MET A 172 21.46 2.27 -0.80
CA MET A 172 21.67 2.59 -2.21
C MET A 172 23.17 2.50 -2.43
N ASP A 173 23.60 1.52 -3.21
CA ASP A 173 24.96 1.47 -3.72
C ASP A 173 25.28 2.81 -4.39
N CYS A 174 26.51 3.29 -4.17
CA CYS A 174 26.91 4.68 -4.37
C CYS A 174 26.38 5.28 -5.69
N TYR A 175 25.77 6.47 -5.61
CA TYR A 175 25.29 7.21 -6.78
C TYR A 175 26.38 7.26 -7.87
N GLU A 176 26.11 6.68 -9.04
CA GLU A 176 26.68 7.22 -10.27
C GLU A 176 26.10 8.64 -10.44
N GLU A 177 26.96 9.63 -10.61
CA GLU A 177 26.57 11.02 -10.86
C GLU A 177 25.83 11.12 -12.20
N ASN A 178 24.50 11.03 -12.15
CA ASN A 178 23.64 11.38 -13.27
C ASN A 178 22.49 12.28 -12.81
N SER A 179 22.38 13.41 -13.51
CA SER A 179 21.26 14.38 -13.52
C SER A 179 20.78 14.95 -12.17
N LEU A 180 21.63 15.74 -11.51
CA LEU A 180 21.15 16.83 -10.61
C LEU A 180 20.13 17.74 -11.33
N GLU A 181 20.31 17.97 -12.65
CA GLU A 181 19.42 18.77 -13.50
C GLU A 181 17.94 18.30 -13.47
N GLU A 182 17.67 16.98 -13.50
CA GLU A 182 16.30 16.47 -13.45
C GLU A 182 15.61 16.78 -12.12
N THR A 183 16.37 16.82 -11.02
CA THR A 183 15.84 17.15 -9.69
C THR A 183 15.54 18.64 -9.54
N GLU A 184 16.36 19.51 -10.12
CA GLU A 184 16.12 20.96 -10.12
C GLU A 184 14.95 21.35 -11.04
N GLU A 185 14.80 20.74 -12.22
CA GLU A 185 13.61 20.95 -13.06
C GLU A 185 12.31 20.53 -12.37
N LEU A 186 12.31 19.41 -11.65
CA LEU A 186 11.14 18.95 -10.89
C LEU A 186 10.80 19.92 -9.75
N LEU A 187 11.80 20.38 -9.00
CA LEU A 187 11.63 21.36 -7.93
C LEU A 187 11.13 22.70 -8.46
N ALA A 188 11.66 23.18 -9.59
CA ALA A 188 11.20 24.41 -10.25
C ALA A 188 9.72 24.31 -10.67
N ARG A 189 9.33 23.22 -11.36
CA ARG A 189 7.95 22.97 -11.79
C ARG A 189 6.97 22.86 -10.62
N VAL A 190 7.36 22.20 -9.54
CA VAL A 190 6.53 22.11 -8.32
C VAL A 190 6.38 23.49 -7.67
N THR A 191 7.46 24.28 -7.60
CA THR A 191 7.46 25.62 -7.01
C THR A 191 6.57 26.59 -7.78
N GLU A 192 6.68 26.61 -9.12
CA GLU A 192 5.83 27.44 -9.98
C GLU A 192 4.34 27.07 -9.83
N LYS A 193 4.03 25.77 -9.77
CA LYS A 193 2.65 25.28 -9.58
C LYS A 193 2.08 25.68 -8.21
N VAL A 194 2.89 25.66 -7.15
CA VAL A 194 2.48 26.13 -5.80
C VAL A 194 2.24 27.64 -5.77
N GLN A 195 3.08 28.45 -6.42
CA GLN A 195 2.87 29.90 -6.51
C GLN A 195 1.57 30.23 -7.28
N ARG A 196 1.31 29.51 -8.37
CA ARG A 196 0.10 29.69 -9.21
C ARG A 196 -1.20 29.28 -8.52
N LEU A 197 -1.13 28.43 -7.51
CA LEU A 197 -2.26 28.07 -6.63
C LEU A 197 -2.48 29.15 -5.56
N ARG A 198 -1.41 29.59 -4.87
CA ARG A 198 -1.49 30.66 -3.85
C ARG A 198 -1.99 32.00 -4.41
N GLY A 199 -1.71 32.30 -5.68
CA GLY A 199 -2.20 33.51 -6.35
C GLY A 199 -3.69 33.51 -6.70
N LYS A 200 -4.45 32.43 -6.41
CA LYS A 200 -5.90 32.34 -6.68
C LYS A 200 -6.79 32.47 -5.45
N GLU A 201 -6.22 32.57 -4.24
CA GLU A 201 -6.98 32.64 -2.98
C GLU A 201 -7.14 34.07 -2.43
N THR A 202 -6.88 35.09 -3.26
CA THR A 202 -7.06 36.51 -2.88
C THR A 202 -7.83 37.28 -3.96
N PHE A 203 -9.15 37.09 -3.99
CA PHE A 203 -10.16 38.03 -4.49
C PHE A 203 -11.49 37.78 -3.78
#